data_AF-R6ZDY3-F1
#
_entry.id   AF-R6ZDY3-F1
#
_cell.length_a   1.000
_cell.length_b   1.000
_cell.length_c   1.000
_cell.angle_alpha   90.00
_cell.angle_beta   90.00
_cell.angle_gamma   90.00
#
_symmetry.space_group_name_H-M   'P 1'
#
loop_
_entity.id
_entity.type
_entity.pdbx_description
1 polymer ?
#
loop_
_entity_poly.entity_id
_entity_poly.type
_entity_poly.pdbx_seq_one_letter_code
_entity_poly.pdbx_strand_id
1 'polypeptide(L)'
;MKKTTVIPTVSVLIALVCAALFCLNWNPEPLLKGKEQPVTLSDIEQNLTTDFNGFPAGEDIPRLTSAEDFSEIIYLSDYVTAEPVGIVETGISSLKPWEDQYYTQRVKGRATGRQIRQPEITSSGLDLLGSYQPYYLLELPDHTYIVAQIPPQTAKAIEKGESVTLPVGEKVSMTNAARNELSAICEEYGADMDGVFYAVNDKWQEEHQFILFLLRFGAAALIWFVLAAGLMLAGWKLFKCDEG
;
A
#
# COMPACT_ATOMS: atom_id res chain seq x y z
N MET A 1 -20.58 -8.77 36.90
CA MET A 1 -19.59 -7.69 37.13
C MET A 1 -20.32 -6.45 37.62
N LYS A 2 -19.73 -5.66 38.54
CA LYS A 2 -20.35 -4.41 39.01
C LYS A 2 -20.37 -3.39 37.86
N LYS A 3 -21.45 -2.61 37.69
CA LYS A 3 -21.58 -1.57 36.64
C LYS A 3 -20.35 -0.61 36.61
N THR A 4 -19.74 -0.37 37.76
CA THR A 4 -18.53 0.43 37.95
C THR A 4 -17.29 -0.09 37.21
N THR A 5 -17.20 -1.39 36.92
CA THR A 5 -16.09 -1.95 36.12
C THR A 5 -16.48 -2.26 34.68
N VAL A 6 -17.77 -2.50 34.40
CA VAL A 6 -18.23 -2.82 33.04
C VAL A 6 -18.12 -1.61 32.11
N ILE A 7 -18.57 -0.43 32.55
CA ILE A 7 -18.55 0.80 31.73
C ILE A 7 -17.13 1.14 31.26
N PRO A 8 -16.12 1.27 32.15
CA PRO A 8 -14.76 1.60 31.70
C PRO A 8 -14.17 0.50 30.80
N THR A 9 -14.41 -0.78 31.09
CA THR A 9 -13.90 -1.87 30.22
C THR A 9 -14.49 -1.82 28.82
N VAL A 10 -15.81 -1.63 28.69
CA VAL A 10 -16.47 -1.56 27.37
C VAL A 10 -16.04 -0.32 26.61
N SER A 11 -15.96 0.85 27.27
CA SER A 11 -15.49 2.09 26.65
C SER A 11 -14.07 1.98 26.09
N VAL A 12 -13.16 1.34 26.83
CA VAL A 12 -11.78 1.10 26.37
C VAL A 12 -11.73 0.18 25.15
N LEU A 13 -12.53 -0.89 25.15
CA LEU A 13 -12.57 -1.84 24.03
C LEU A 13 -13.12 -1.20 22.77
N ILE A 14 -14.21 -0.42 22.86
CA ILE A 14 -14.77 0.30 21.71
C ILE A 14 -13.75 1.30 21.17
N ALA A 15 -13.14 2.10 22.05
CA ALA A 15 -12.11 3.05 21.64
C ALA A 15 -10.92 2.35 20.96
N LEU A 16 -10.53 1.17 21.45
CA LEU A 16 -9.42 0.40 20.90
C LEU A 16 -9.72 -0.09 19.48
N VAL A 17 -10.94 -0.59 19.25
CA VAL A 17 -11.38 -1.02 17.90
C VAL A 17 -11.39 0.17 16.94
N CYS A 18 -11.94 1.32 17.35
CA CYS A 18 -11.94 2.52 16.52
C CYS A 18 -10.52 3.01 16.19
N ALA A 19 -9.63 3.02 17.18
CA ALA A 19 -8.24 3.42 16.98
C ALA A 19 -7.47 2.44 16.09
N ALA A 20 -7.70 1.13 16.24
CA ALA A 20 -7.11 0.11 15.38
C ALA A 20 -7.57 0.28 13.92
N LEU A 21 -8.89 0.45 13.69
CA LEU A 21 -9.42 0.71 12.35
C LEU A 21 -8.87 2.00 11.75
N PHE A 22 -8.73 3.07 12.53
CA PHE A 22 -8.07 4.29 12.07
C PHE A 22 -6.61 4.03 11.69
N CYS A 23 -5.85 3.34 12.54
CA CYS A 23 -4.43 3.04 12.30
C CYS A 23 -4.20 2.24 11.02
N LEU A 24 -5.08 1.29 10.72
CA LEU A 24 -5.00 0.43 9.53
C LEU A 24 -5.40 1.17 8.24
N ASN A 25 -6.29 2.17 8.33
CA ASN A 25 -6.82 2.85 7.15
C ASN A 25 -6.18 4.21 6.87
N TRP A 26 -5.57 4.85 7.86
CA TRP A 26 -5.00 6.19 7.71
C TRP A 26 -3.60 6.14 7.11
N ASN A 27 -3.37 6.93 6.06
CA ASN A 27 -2.06 7.04 5.44
C ASN A 27 -1.44 8.44 5.64
N PRO A 28 -0.31 8.55 6.36
CA PRO A 28 0.37 9.82 6.56
C PRO A 28 1.35 10.19 5.45
N GLU A 29 1.54 9.38 4.39
CA GLU A 29 2.49 9.69 3.30
C GLU A 29 2.30 11.08 2.68
N PRO A 30 1.07 11.58 2.41
CA PRO A 30 0.90 12.92 1.85
C PRO A 30 1.44 14.04 2.75
N LEU A 31 1.58 13.81 4.06
CA LEU A 31 2.16 14.77 4.99
C LEU A 31 3.67 14.90 4.82
N LEU A 32 4.33 13.83 4.36
CA LEU A 32 5.79 13.76 4.20
C LEU A 32 6.24 14.04 2.77
N LYS A 33 5.50 13.57 1.76
CA LYS A 33 5.83 13.83 0.35
C LYS A 33 5.68 15.31 -0.03
N GLY A 34 4.82 16.06 0.66
CA GLY A 34 4.58 17.47 0.31
C GLY A 34 4.06 17.60 -1.14
N LYS A 35 4.30 18.76 -1.77
CA LYS A 35 4.00 18.98 -3.19
C LYS A 35 5.25 18.68 -4.02
N GLU A 36 5.52 17.41 -4.26
CA GLU A 36 6.51 16.99 -5.25
C GLU A 36 6.16 17.60 -6.62
N GLN A 37 7.17 18.12 -7.32
CA GLN A 37 6.96 18.60 -8.69
C GLN A 37 6.85 17.41 -9.63
N PRO A 38 5.96 17.46 -10.63
CA PRO A 38 5.90 16.43 -11.66
C PRO A 38 7.24 16.31 -12.38
N VAL A 39 7.67 15.06 -12.60
CA VAL A 39 8.89 14.72 -13.33
C VAL A 39 8.60 14.75 -14.82
N THR A 40 9.44 15.47 -15.57
CA THR A 40 9.37 15.56 -17.03
C THR A 40 10.37 14.62 -17.71
N LEU A 41 10.22 14.38 -19.02
CA LEU A 41 11.22 13.65 -19.80
C LEU A 41 12.58 14.34 -19.76
N SER A 42 12.60 15.67 -19.75
CA SER A 42 13.84 16.45 -19.64
C SER A 42 14.58 16.17 -18.33
N ASP A 43 13.87 15.97 -17.22
CA ASP A 43 14.49 15.66 -15.93
C ASP A 43 15.12 14.26 -15.93
N ILE A 44 14.46 13.30 -16.60
CA ILE A 44 14.92 11.93 -16.79
C ILE A 44 16.18 11.90 -17.66
N GLU A 45 16.16 12.56 -18.81
CA GLU A 45 17.29 12.64 -19.74
C GLU A 45 18.53 13.28 -19.11
N GLN A 46 18.34 14.27 -18.22
CA GLN A 46 19.43 14.93 -17.52
C GLN A 46 20.01 14.10 -16.38
N ASN A 47 19.28 13.11 -15.86
CA ASN A 47 19.65 12.36 -14.65
C ASN A 47 19.46 10.84 -14.83
N LEU A 48 20.16 10.26 -15.80
CA LEU A 48 20.05 8.85 -16.18
C LEU A 48 20.37 7.82 -15.07
N THR A 49 20.99 8.24 -13.96
CA THR A 49 21.30 7.36 -12.81
C THR A 49 20.25 7.40 -11.71
N THR A 50 19.30 8.32 -11.81
CA THR A 50 18.24 8.50 -10.81
C THR A 50 17.06 7.61 -11.17
N ASP A 51 16.52 6.94 -10.16
CA ASP A 51 15.28 6.18 -10.27
C ASP A 51 14.10 7.15 -10.06
N PHE A 52 13.26 7.29 -11.07
CA PHE A 52 12.10 8.18 -11.06
C PHE A 52 10.78 7.45 -10.79
N ASN A 53 10.82 6.15 -10.45
CA ASN A 53 9.62 5.40 -10.11
C ASN A 53 8.89 6.03 -8.91
N GLY A 54 7.56 6.10 -9.00
CA GLY A 54 6.69 6.61 -7.94
C GLY A 54 6.63 8.12 -7.76
N PHE A 55 7.33 8.90 -8.60
CA PHE A 55 7.18 10.36 -8.67
C PHE A 55 5.93 10.77 -9.48
N PRO A 56 5.34 11.95 -9.23
CA PRO A 56 4.23 12.44 -10.05
C PRO A 56 4.66 12.60 -11.52
N ALA A 57 3.85 12.11 -12.47
CA ALA A 57 4.16 12.18 -13.88
C ALA A 57 3.86 13.57 -14.46
N GLY A 58 4.82 14.14 -15.19
CA GLY A 58 4.64 15.33 -16.03
C GLY A 58 3.75 15.05 -17.24
N GLU A 59 3.30 16.12 -17.91
CA GLU A 59 2.42 16.02 -19.09
C GLU A 59 3.12 15.39 -20.30
N ASP A 60 4.46 15.44 -20.35
CA ASP A 60 5.29 14.94 -21.44
C ASP A 60 5.69 13.46 -21.27
N ILE A 61 5.41 12.84 -20.11
CA ILE A 61 5.63 11.41 -19.90
C ILE A 61 4.63 10.60 -20.75
N PRO A 62 5.08 9.59 -21.52
CA PRO A 62 4.21 8.75 -22.32
C PRO A 62 3.11 8.07 -21.49
N ARG A 63 1.87 8.07 -22.02
CA ARG A 63 0.69 7.52 -21.36
C ARG A 63 0.27 6.23 -22.06
N LEU A 64 0.22 5.15 -21.30
CA LEU A 64 -0.32 3.86 -21.74
C LEU A 64 -1.81 3.99 -22.01
N THR A 65 -2.23 3.58 -23.21
CA THR A 65 -3.64 3.52 -23.59
C THR A 65 -4.15 2.09 -23.77
N SER A 66 -3.23 1.15 -24.03
CA SER A 66 -3.49 -0.26 -24.27
C SER A 66 -2.43 -1.19 -23.68
N ALA A 67 -2.78 -2.47 -23.51
CA ALA A 67 -1.84 -3.52 -23.12
C ALA A 67 -0.80 -3.76 -24.22
N GLU A 68 -1.16 -3.55 -25.48
CA GLU A 68 -0.22 -3.56 -26.61
C GLU A 68 0.87 -2.49 -26.42
N ASP A 69 0.51 -1.25 -26.08
CA ASP A 69 1.49 -0.19 -25.79
C ASP A 69 2.46 -0.63 -24.69
N PHE A 70 1.94 -1.30 -23.65
CA PHE A 70 2.76 -1.83 -22.56
C PHE A 70 3.64 -3.00 -22.98
N SER A 71 3.20 -3.81 -23.94
CA SER A 71 3.99 -4.92 -24.49
C SER A 71 5.23 -4.41 -25.25
N GLU A 72 5.10 -3.27 -25.94
CA GLU A 72 6.17 -2.67 -26.75
C GLU A 72 7.25 -1.96 -25.91
N ILE A 73 6.96 -1.63 -24.65
CA ILE A 73 7.90 -0.98 -23.74
C ILE A 73 9.13 -1.84 -23.50
N ILE A 74 10.30 -1.18 -23.52
CA ILE A 74 11.57 -1.80 -23.18
C ILE A 74 11.74 -1.83 -21.66
N TYR A 75 11.99 -3.03 -21.13
CA TYR A 75 12.26 -3.26 -19.71
C TYR A 75 13.35 -2.31 -19.17
N LEU A 76 13.07 -1.68 -18.02
CA LEU A 76 14.02 -0.87 -17.25
C LEU A 76 14.68 0.29 -18.04
N SER A 77 14.03 0.75 -19.11
CA SER A 77 14.56 1.82 -19.97
C SER A 77 13.54 2.92 -20.20
N ASP A 78 12.27 2.57 -20.39
CA ASP A 78 11.23 3.55 -20.69
C ASP A 78 10.39 3.83 -19.46
N TYR A 79 10.36 5.10 -19.07
CA TYR A 79 9.45 5.62 -18.06
C TYR A 79 8.13 6.00 -18.70
N VAL A 80 7.03 5.47 -18.15
CA VAL A 80 5.68 5.71 -18.62
C VAL A 80 4.73 5.95 -17.46
N THR A 81 3.52 6.41 -17.77
CA THR A 81 2.41 6.51 -16.84
C THR A 81 1.14 5.95 -17.48
N ALA A 82 0.06 5.85 -16.72
CA ALA A 82 -1.26 5.50 -17.25
C ALA A 82 -2.35 6.28 -16.53
N GLU A 83 -3.52 6.35 -17.15
CA GLU A 83 -4.77 6.81 -16.55
C GLU A 83 -5.78 5.67 -16.61
N PRO A 84 -5.71 4.74 -15.64
CA PRO A 84 -6.57 3.57 -15.65
C PRO A 84 -8.02 3.97 -15.41
N VAL A 85 -8.93 3.26 -16.07
CA VAL A 85 -10.39 3.43 -15.92
C VAL A 85 -10.98 2.51 -14.86
N GLY A 86 -10.23 1.47 -14.48
CA GLY A 86 -10.64 0.46 -13.53
C GLY A 86 -9.45 -0.28 -12.91
N ILE A 87 -9.72 -1.01 -11.84
CA ILE A 87 -8.72 -1.80 -11.12
C ILE A 87 -9.37 -3.05 -10.52
N VAL A 88 -8.63 -4.16 -10.54
CA VAL A 88 -9.04 -5.44 -9.94
C VAL A 88 -7.98 -5.87 -8.93
N GLU A 89 -8.40 -6.12 -7.69
CA GLU A 89 -7.55 -6.71 -6.66
C GLU A 89 -7.29 -8.19 -6.97
N THR A 90 -6.01 -8.60 -6.99
CA THR A 90 -5.64 -10.00 -7.25
C THR A 90 -5.64 -10.86 -5.98
N GLY A 91 -5.59 -10.24 -4.81
CA GLY A 91 -5.34 -10.92 -3.53
C GLY A 91 -3.92 -11.47 -3.37
N ILE A 92 -3.04 -11.26 -4.36
CA ILE A 92 -1.66 -11.73 -4.38
C ILE A 92 -0.73 -10.54 -4.17
N SER A 93 0.26 -10.73 -3.31
CA SER A 93 1.25 -9.68 -2.98
C SER A 93 2.66 -10.26 -2.99
N SER A 94 3.64 -9.49 -3.46
CA SER A 94 5.06 -9.84 -3.36
C SER A 94 5.71 -9.18 -2.16
N LEU A 95 6.76 -9.79 -1.63
CA LEU A 95 7.63 -9.14 -0.64
C LEU A 95 8.21 -7.86 -1.26
N LYS A 96 8.20 -6.76 -0.52
CA LYS A 96 8.77 -5.49 -0.98
C LYS A 96 10.27 -5.64 -1.26
N PRO A 97 10.80 -5.04 -2.34
CA PRO A 97 12.22 -5.15 -2.69
C PRO A 97 13.19 -4.69 -1.59
N TRP A 98 12.77 -3.71 -0.77
CA TRP A 98 13.55 -3.15 0.33
C TRP A 98 13.38 -3.88 1.68
N GLU A 99 12.65 -4.99 1.71
CA GLU A 99 12.49 -5.82 2.91
C GLU A 99 13.55 -6.95 2.96
N ASP A 100 13.99 -7.29 4.17
CA ASP A 100 14.95 -8.37 4.37
C ASP A 100 14.31 -9.72 4.04
N GLN A 101 14.82 -10.42 3.02
CA GLN A 101 14.38 -11.78 2.64
C GLN A 101 14.54 -12.81 3.77
N TYR A 102 15.40 -12.53 4.74
CA TYR A 102 15.66 -13.40 5.89
C TYR A 102 15.58 -12.60 7.17
N TYR A 103 14.83 -13.09 8.14
CA TYR A 103 14.87 -12.55 9.50
C TYR A 103 15.50 -13.55 10.47
N THR A 104 16.19 -13.03 11.48
CA THR A 104 16.76 -13.85 12.54
C THR A 104 15.70 -14.12 13.60
N GLN A 105 15.40 -15.39 13.83
CA GLN A 105 14.45 -15.76 14.87
C GLN A 105 15.01 -15.39 16.24
N ARG A 106 14.21 -14.72 17.08
CA ARG A 106 14.54 -14.48 18.49
C ARG A 106 13.65 -15.33 19.38
N VAL A 107 14.25 -16.14 20.24
CA VAL A 107 13.53 -16.96 21.23
C VAL A 107 13.98 -16.52 22.62
N LYS A 108 13.03 -16.09 23.47
CA LYS A 108 13.30 -15.56 24.82
C LYS A 108 14.38 -14.44 24.84
N GLY A 109 14.32 -13.54 23.87
CA GLY A 109 15.24 -12.40 23.76
C GLY A 109 16.65 -12.74 23.25
N ARG A 110 16.95 -14.01 22.96
CA ARG A 110 18.21 -14.42 22.33
C ARG A 110 18.00 -14.67 20.85
N ALA A 111 18.88 -14.12 20.02
CA ALA A 111 18.96 -14.48 18.60
C ALA A 111 19.36 -15.96 18.52
N THR A 112 18.41 -16.81 18.13
CA THR A 112 18.76 -18.14 17.66
C THR A 112 19.37 -17.94 16.28
N GLY A 113 20.59 -18.41 16.03
CA GLY A 113 21.30 -18.23 14.75
C GLY A 113 20.61 -18.88 13.52
N ARG A 114 19.34 -19.24 13.64
CA ARG A 114 18.46 -19.72 12.59
C ARG A 114 17.85 -18.52 11.86
N GLN A 115 18.25 -18.35 10.61
CA GLN A 115 17.59 -17.45 9.67
C GLN A 115 16.34 -18.14 9.11
N ILE A 116 15.22 -17.41 9.09
CA ILE A 116 13.97 -17.85 8.49
C ILE A 116 13.76 -17.02 7.22
N ARG A 117 13.55 -17.70 6.10
CA ARG A 117 13.25 -17.07 4.81
C ARG A 117 11.80 -16.60 4.80
N GLN A 118 11.58 -15.35 4.42
CA GLN A 118 10.25 -14.82 4.15
C GLN A 118 9.75 -15.36 2.80
N PRO A 119 8.46 -15.70 2.67
CA PRO A 119 7.91 -16.09 1.39
C PRO A 119 7.97 -14.90 0.42
N GLU A 120 8.30 -15.18 -0.84
CA GLU A 120 8.40 -14.15 -1.87
C GLU A 120 7.01 -13.63 -2.28
N ILE A 121 6.01 -14.52 -2.25
CA ILE A 121 4.62 -14.23 -2.59
C ILE A 121 3.73 -14.67 -1.42
N THR A 122 2.70 -13.88 -1.14
CA THR A 122 1.64 -14.22 -0.21
C THR A 122 0.28 -13.99 -0.86
N SER A 123 -0.67 -14.88 -0.56
CA SER A 123 -2.10 -14.72 -0.88
C SER A 123 -2.92 -14.31 0.35
N SER A 124 -2.26 -14.11 1.50
CA SER A 124 -2.92 -13.71 2.74
C SER A 124 -3.04 -12.20 2.84
N GLY A 125 -4.27 -11.69 2.90
CA GLY A 125 -4.57 -10.27 3.13
C GLY A 125 -4.22 -9.75 4.53
N LEU A 126 -3.69 -10.59 5.42
CA LEU A 126 -3.24 -10.21 6.76
C LEU A 126 -1.74 -9.90 6.77
N ASP A 127 -1.36 -8.78 6.16
CA ASP A 127 -0.03 -8.20 6.29
C ASP A 127 -0.05 -7.02 7.27
N LEU A 128 0.01 -7.35 8.57
CA LEU A 128 -0.02 -6.35 9.65
C LEU A 128 1.23 -5.48 9.70
N LEU A 129 2.36 -5.95 9.16
CA LEU A 129 3.63 -5.24 9.14
C LEU A 129 3.79 -4.40 7.87
N GLY A 130 3.01 -4.68 6.83
CA GLY A 130 3.07 -3.96 5.56
C GLY A 130 4.32 -4.30 4.76
N SER A 131 4.85 -5.52 4.90
CA SER A 131 6.07 -5.99 4.22
C SER A 131 5.81 -6.47 2.79
N TYR A 132 4.55 -6.63 2.39
CA TYR A 132 4.14 -7.09 1.07
C TYR A 132 3.45 -5.98 0.27
N GLN A 133 3.68 -6.01 -1.04
CA GLN A 133 3.12 -5.11 -2.02
C GLN A 133 2.13 -5.86 -2.92
N PRO A 134 0.86 -5.46 -2.93
CA PRO A 134 -0.17 -6.14 -3.73
C PRO A 134 0.03 -5.94 -5.23
N TYR A 135 -0.29 -6.99 -5.99
CA TYR A 135 -0.51 -6.92 -7.42
C TYR A 135 -1.96 -6.56 -7.71
N TYR A 136 -2.14 -5.73 -8.74
CA TYR A 136 -3.44 -5.35 -9.27
C TYR A 136 -3.48 -5.64 -10.77
N LEU A 137 -4.67 -5.85 -11.31
CA LEU A 137 -4.90 -5.70 -12.74
C LEU A 137 -5.45 -4.30 -12.97
N LEU A 138 -4.75 -3.50 -13.76
CA LEU A 138 -5.21 -2.17 -14.15
C LEU A 138 -5.92 -2.26 -15.48
N GLU A 139 -7.14 -1.72 -15.53
CA GLU A 139 -7.89 -1.56 -16.76
C GLU A 139 -7.47 -0.26 -17.44
N LEU A 140 -6.91 -0.37 -18.63
CA LEU A 140 -6.50 0.76 -19.45
C LEU A 140 -7.69 1.35 -20.24
N PRO A 141 -7.55 2.56 -20.82
CA PRO A 141 -8.63 3.22 -21.55
C PRO A 141 -9.31 2.40 -22.66
N ASP A 142 -8.60 1.43 -23.25
CA ASP A 142 -9.12 0.53 -24.28
C ASP A 142 -9.80 -0.75 -23.71
N HIS A 143 -9.94 -0.84 -22.38
CA HIS A 143 -10.46 -1.98 -21.63
C HIS A 143 -9.58 -3.24 -21.66
N THR A 144 -8.30 -3.10 -22.01
CA THR A 144 -7.31 -4.15 -21.79
C THR A 144 -6.75 -4.07 -20.37
N TYR A 145 -6.18 -5.19 -19.91
CA TYR A 145 -5.66 -5.31 -18.56
C TYR A 145 -4.14 -5.53 -18.56
N ILE A 146 -3.45 -4.83 -17.66
CA ILE A 146 -2.03 -5.04 -17.38
C ILE A 146 -1.82 -5.36 -15.90
N VAL A 147 -0.82 -6.18 -15.60
CA VAL A 147 -0.40 -6.44 -14.21
C VAL A 147 0.41 -5.25 -13.70
N ALA A 148 0.06 -4.75 -12.51
CA ALA A 148 0.72 -3.58 -11.94
C ALA A 148 0.95 -3.67 -10.43
N GLN A 149 1.96 -2.92 -9.99
CA GLN A 149 2.26 -2.64 -8.61
C GLN A 149 2.34 -1.13 -8.41
N ILE A 150 1.32 -0.58 -7.76
CA ILE A 150 1.13 0.85 -7.57
C ILE A 150 0.95 1.17 -6.08
N PRO A 151 1.11 2.44 -5.66
CA PRO A 151 0.84 2.84 -4.30
C PRO A 151 -0.61 2.50 -3.88
N PRO A 152 -0.84 1.94 -2.68
CA PRO A 152 -2.18 1.51 -2.25
C PRO A 152 -3.23 2.63 -2.23
N GLN A 153 -2.81 3.90 -2.05
CA GLN A 153 -3.73 5.03 -2.15
C GLN A 153 -4.24 5.27 -3.57
N THR A 154 -3.34 5.15 -4.53
CA THR A 154 -3.66 5.28 -5.96
C THR A 154 -4.66 4.18 -6.34
N ALA A 155 -4.42 2.94 -5.91
CA ALA A 155 -5.36 1.83 -6.08
C ALA A 155 -6.75 2.16 -5.49
N LYS A 156 -6.81 2.57 -4.21
CA LYS A 156 -8.07 2.94 -3.55
C LYS A 156 -8.81 4.13 -4.19
N ALA A 157 -8.09 5.05 -4.82
CA ALA A 157 -8.70 6.18 -5.53
C ALA A 157 -9.35 5.70 -6.84
N ILE A 158 -8.66 4.83 -7.58
CA ILE A 158 -9.20 4.21 -8.81
C ILE A 158 -10.41 3.34 -8.49
N GLU A 159 -10.37 2.54 -7.40
CA GLU A 159 -11.53 1.74 -6.94
C GLU A 159 -12.78 2.58 -6.63
N LYS A 160 -12.60 3.84 -6.22
CA LYS A 160 -13.71 4.78 -5.97
C LYS A 160 -14.22 5.45 -7.24
N GLY A 161 -13.62 5.15 -8.40
CA GLY A 161 -13.92 5.80 -9.67
C GLY A 161 -13.34 7.20 -9.79
N GLU A 162 -12.30 7.54 -9.01
CA GLU A 162 -11.60 8.82 -9.18
C GLU A 162 -10.68 8.74 -10.40
N SER A 163 -10.67 9.79 -11.22
CA SER A 163 -9.74 9.92 -12.35
C SER A 163 -8.36 10.26 -11.79
N VAL A 164 -7.42 9.32 -11.90
CA VAL A 164 -6.07 9.47 -11.34
C VAL A 164 -5.03 9.19 -12.41
N THR A 165 -4.09 10.12 -12.56
CA THR A 165 -2.85 9.88 -13.30
C THR A 165 -1.89 9.12 -12.40
N LEU A 166 -1.45 7.94 -12.85
CA LEU A 166 -0.50 7.13 -12.10
C LEU A 166 0.84 7.87 -11.94
N PRO A 167 1.60 7.58 -10.88
CA PRO A 167 3.00 7.98 -10.83
C PRO A 167 3.78 7.43 -12.03
N VAL A 168 4.94 8.03 -12.29
CA VAL A 168 5.92 7.49 -13.22
C VAL A 168 6.27 6.06 -12.81
N GLY A 169 6.27 5.15 -13.76
CA GLY A 169 6.61 3.75 -13.57
C GLY A 169 7.35 3.15 -14.75
N GLU A 170 7.89 1.96 -14.53
CA GLU A 170 8.64 1.19 -15.52
C GLU A 170 8.06 -0.21 -15.68
N LYS A 171 8.39 -0.85 -16.80
CA LYS A 171 8.12 -2.27 -16.99
C LYS A 171 9.23 -3.10 -16.35
N VAL A 172 8.88 -3.88 -15.34
CA VAL A 172 9.80 -4.79 -14.64
C VAL A 172 9.44 -6.25 -14.92
N SER A 173 10.45 -7.13 -14.86
CA SER A 173 10.23 -8.56 -15.07
C SER A 173 9.43 -9.17 -13.92
N MET A 174 8.43 -9.98 -14.25
CA MET A 174 7.71 -10.77 -13.26
C MET A 174 8.50 -12.01 -12.84
N THR A 175 8.52 -12.34 -11.54
CA THR A 175 9.15 -13.57 -11.06
C THR A 175 8.30 -14.79 -11.40
N ASN A 176 8.93 -15.97 -11.52
CA ASN A 176 8.19 -17.22 -11.79
C ASN A 176 7.17 -17.55 -10.70
N ALA A 177 7.44 -17.18 -9.45
CA ALA A 177 6.52 -17.37 -8.34
C ALA A 177 5.26 -16.51 -8.50
N ALA A 178 5.44 -15.21 -8.80
CA ALA A 178 4.34 -14.30 -9.09
C ALA A 178 3.52 -14.78 -10.29
N ARG A 179 4.19 -15.17 -11.39
CA ARG A 179 3.54 -15.68 -12.61
C ARG A 179 2.64 -16.88 -12.33
N ASN A 180 3.09 -17.84 -11.52
CA ASN A 180 2.32 -19.03 -11.21
C ASN A 180 1.05 -18.69 -10.42
N GLU A 181 1.15 -17.84 -9.41
CA GLU A 181 0.00 -17.45 -8.58
C GLU A 181 -0.98 -16.54 -9.35
N LEU A 182 -0.48 -15.63 -10.19
CA LEU A 182 -1.29 -14.70 -10.97
C LEU A 182 -1.91 -15.31 -12.23
N SER A 183 -1.43 -16.48 -12.68
CA SER A 183 -1.85 -17.10 -13.95
C SER A 183 -3.36 -17.21 -14.11
N ALA A 184 -4.05 -17.73 -13.10
CA ALA A 184 -5.49 -17.94 -13.17
C ALA A 184 -6.29 -16.64 -13.34
N ILE A 185 -5.94 -15.58 -12.60
CA ILE A 185 -6.63 -14.30 -12.71
C ILE A 185 -6.22 -13.54 -13.98
N CYS A 186 -4.98 -13.65 -14.41
CA CYS A 186 -4.54 -13.03 -15.67
C CYS A 186 -5.24 -13.67 -16.88
N GLU A 187 -5.42 -15.00 -16.87
CA GLU A 187 -6.18 -15.71 -17.91
C GLU A 187 -7.66 -15.31 -17.95
N GLU A 188 -8.29 -15.09 -16.80
CA GLU A 188 -9.69 -14.66 -16.71
C GLU A 188 -9.92 -13.28 -17.37
N TYR A 189 -8.99 -12.36 -17.18
CA TYR A 189 -9.08 -10.98 -17.67
C TYR A 189 -8.33 -10.75 -18.99
N GLY A 190 -7.64 -11.76 -19.51
CA GLY A 190 -6.81 -11.64 -20.72
C GLY A 190 -5.59 -10.73 -20.54
N ALA A 191 -5.10 -10.57 -19.31
CA ALA A 191 -3.95 -9.73 -19.01
C ALA A 191 -2.64 -10.43 -19.38
N ASP A 192 -1.74 -9.72 -20.05
CA ASP A 192 -0.43 -10.26 -20.38
C ASP A 192 0.48 -10.33 -19.15
N MET A 193 1.26 -11.40 -19.07
CA MET A 193 2.19 -11.74 -17.99
C MET A 193 3.66 -11.54 -18.37
N ASP A 194 3.92 -10.85 -19.49
CA ASP A 194 5.27 -10.49 -19.92
C ASP A 194 6.00 -9.70 -18.83
N GLY A 195 5.38 -8.64 -18.33
CA GLY A 195 5.95 -7.79 -17.28
C GLY A 195 4.92 -7.22 -16.31
N VAL A 196 5.42 -6.46 -15.33
CA VAL A 196 4.63 -5.75 -14.33
C VAL A 196 4.90 -4.27 -14.48
N PHE A 197 3.87 -3.45 -14.55
CA PHE A 197 4.00 -2.01 -14.44
C PHE A 197 4.29 -1.64 -12.98
N TYR A 198 5.49 -1.12 -12.70
CA TYR A 198 5.96 -0.83 -11.35
C TYR A 198 6.10 0.68 -11.16
N ALA A 199 5.29 1.27 -10.27
CA ALA A 199 5.25 2.72 -10.04
C ALA A 199 5.41 3.08 -8.56
N VAL A 200 6.32 2.40 -7.86
CA VAL A 200 6.60 2.65 -6.45
C VAL A 200 8.03 3.15 -6.27
N ASN A 201 8.18 4.16 -5.40
CA ASN A 201 9.48 4.73 -5.04
C ASN A 201 10.08 3.95 -3.87
N ASP A 202 10.91 2.96 -4.18
CA ASP A 202 11.50 2.05 -3.20
C ASP A 202 12.35 2.79 -2.17
N LYS A 203 13.22 3.69 -2.63
CA LYS A 203 14.12 4.46 -1.76
C LYS A 203 13.34 5.30 -0.76
N TRP A 204 12.34 6.03 -1.24
CA TRP A 204 11.51 6.86 -0.38
C TRP A 204 10.74 6.01 0.64
N GLN A 205 10.19 4.87 0.21
CA GLN A 205 9.47 3.95 1.08
C GLN A 205 10.38 3.35 2.15
N GLU A 206 11.58 2.90 1.79
CA GLU A 206 12.56 2.34 2.72
C GLU A 206 12.97 3.36 3.78
N GLU A 207 13.25 4.60 3.37
CA GLU A 207 13.66 5.68 4.27
C GLU A 207 12.53 6.11 5.23
N HIS A 208 11.28 6.08 4.77
CA HIS A 208 10.15 6.65 5.49
C HIS A 208 9.24 5.64 6.19
N GLN A 209 9.37 4.32 5.94
CA GLN A 209 8.51 3.29 6.52
C GLN A 209 8.39 3.40 8.05
N PHE A 210 9.50 3.66 8.75
CA PHE A 210 9.51 3.73 10.20
C PHE A 210 8.82 5.00 10.72
N ILE A 211 9.05 6.15 10.06
CA ILE A 211 8.39 7.40 10.47
C ILE A 211 6.89 7.37 10.16
N LEU A 212 6.49 6.76 9.03
CA LEU A 212 5.08 6.53 8.69
C LEU A 212 4.40 5.65 9.74
N PHE A 213 5.06 4.57 10.17
CA PHE A 213 4.57 3.72 11.25
C PHE A 213 4.38 4.50 12.56
N LEU A 214 5.39 5.29 12.98
CA LEU A 214 5.30 6.11 14.19
C LEU A 214 4.16 7.13 14.11
N LEU A 215 3.95 7.77 12.96
CA LEU A 215 2.85 8.70 12.76
C LEU A 215 1.49 8.00 12.89
N ARG A 216 1.29 6.87 12.19
CA ARG A 216 0.05 6.07 12.29
C ARG A 216 -0.23 5.66 13.73
N PHE A 217 0.77 5.07 14.39
CA PHE A 217 0.65 4.58 15.76
C PHE A 217 0.41 5.72 16.75
N GLY A 218 1.16 6.83 16.63
CA GLY A 218 1.02 7.99 17.51
C GLY A 218 -0.36 8.65 17.41
N ALA A 219 -0.88 8.84 16.20
CA ALA A 219 -2.22 9.38 15.98
C ALA A 219 -3.31 8.42 16.49
N ALA A 220 -3.18 7.12 16.23
CA ALA A 220 -4.12 6.12 16.73
C ALA A 220 -4.13 6.05 18.26
N ALA A 221 -2.96 6.11 18.91
CA ALA A 221 -2.85 6.14 20.37
C ALA A 221 -3.55 7.39 20.95
N LEU A 222 -3.38 8.55 20.33
CA LEU A 222 -4.06 9.78 20.74
C LEU A 222 -5.58 9.65 20.61
N ILE A 223 -6.08 9.15 19.48
CA ILE A 223 -7.51 8.89 19.26
C ILE A 223 -8.05 7.92 20.31
N TRP A 224 -7.32 6.85 20.59
CA TRP A 224 -7.69 5.87 21.61
C TRP A 224 -7.86 6.51 22.98
N PHE A 225 -6.89 7.32 23.41
CA PHE A 225 -6.94 8.01 24.71
C PHE A 225 -8.14 8.98 24.80
N VAL A 226 -8.36 9.79 23.76
CA VAL A 226 -9.45 10.77 23.73
C VAL A 226 -10.81 10.08 23.73
N LEU A 227 -11.00 9.05 22.90
CA LEU A 227 -12.25 8.30 22.83
C LEU A 227 -12.54 7.52 24.11
N ALA A 228 -11.53 6.86 24.69
CA ALA A 228 -11.71 6.11 25.93
C ALA A 228 -12.14 7.03 27.07
N ALA A 229 -11.47 8.18 27.24
CA ALA A 229 -11.83 9.17 28.25
C ALA A 229 -13.23 9.75 28.02
N GLY A 230 -13.55 10.13 26.77
CA GLY A 230 -14.87 10.67 26.40
C GLY A 230 -16.01 9.68 26.66
N LEU A 231 -15.86 8.42 26.24
CA LEU A 231 -16.85 7.36 26.44
C LEU A 231 -17.01 6.99 27.92
N MET A 232 -15.93 7.01 28.71
CA MET A 232 -16.03 6.81 30.16
C MET A 232 -16.84 7.90 30.84
N LEU A 233 -16.54 9.17 30.54
CA LEU A 233 -17.25 10.32 31.12
C LEU A 233 -18.74 10.32 30.72
N ALA A 234 -19.03 10.06 29.45
CA ALA A 234 -20.40 9.96 28.95
C ALA A 234 -21.16 8.79 29.59
N GLY A 235 -20.53 7.61 29.68
CA GLY A 235 -21.12 6.43 30.32
C GLY A 235 -21.45 6.69 31.79
N TRP A 236 -20.53 7.30 32.55
CA TRP A 236 -20.82 7.66 33.93
C TRP A 236 -21.93 8.69 34.09
N LYS A 237 -22.07 9.64 33.16
CA LYS A 237 -23.14 10.63 33.19
C LYS A 237 -24.52 10.00 32.90
N LEU A 238 -24.59 9.13 31.89
CA LEU A 238 -25.84 8.46 31.50
C LEU A 238 -26.31 7.47 32.58
N PHE A 239 -25.42 6.60 33.06
CA PHE A 239 -25.80 5.57 34.03
C PHE A 239 -25.97 6.08 35.48
N LYS A 240 -25.49 7.29 35.81
CA LYS A 240 -25.87 7.98 37.06
C LYS A 240 -27.24 8.66 36.98
N CYS A 241 -27.75 8.97 35.79
CA CYS A 241 -29.07 9.59 35.62
C CYS A 241 -30.22 8.61 35.85
N ASP A 242 -30.00 7.30 35.68
CA ASP A 242 -31.01 6.25 35.88
C ASP A 242 -31.20 5.82 37.35
N GLU A 243 -30.51 6.45 38.31
CA GLU A 243 -30.67 6.19 39.75
C GLU A 243 -31.48 7.29 40.50
N GLY A 244 -32.16 8.17 39.75
CA GLY A 244 -33.04 9.24 40.28
C GLY A 244 -34.52 8.87 40.32
#